data_AF-A0A1G6NRL5-F1
#
_entry.id   AF-A0A1G6NRL5-F1
#
_cell.length_a   1.000
_cell.length_b   1.000
_cell.length_c   1.000
_cell.angle_alpha   90.00
_cell.angle_beta   90.00
_cell.angle_gamma   90.00
#
_symmetry.space_group_name_H-M   'P 1'
#
loop_
_entity.id
_entity.type
_entity.pdbx_description
1 polymer ?
#
loop_
_entity_poly.entity_id
_entity_poly.type
_entity_poly.pdbx_seq_one_letter_code
_entity_poly.pdbx_strand_id
1 'polypeptide(L)'
;MSSKYVIIILSVLLVIVSVIAIMQYYESYRVGDVETREELLTEAMWQISHDPSLDKEKIETIKVLKSYAGVPPFNYSVAVDLKNGERIRYSWGDVQKKRVDKE
;
A
#
# COMPACT_ATOMS: atom_id res chain seq x y z
N MET A 1 17.32 -26.40 40.19
CA MET A 1 16.02 -26.16 39.55
C MET A 1 15.60 -27.42 38.82
N SER A 2 14.38 -27.91 39.04
CA SER A 2 13.89 -29.13 38.39
C SER A 2 13.62 -28.84 36.90
N SER A 3 14.01 -29.73 36.00
CA SER A 3 14.00 -29.55 34.53
C SER A 3 12.65 -29.08 33.97
N LYS A 4 11.57 -29.47 34.65
CA LYS A 4 10.19 -29.02 34.40
C LYS A 4 10.00 -27.49 34.43
N TYR A 5 10.67 -26.79 35.36
CA TYR A 5 10.55 -25.33 35.46
C TYR A 5 11.32 -24.61 34.34
N VAL A 6 12.45 -25.19 33.90
CA VAL A 6 13.22 -24.65 32.77
C VAL A 6 12.39 -24.73 31.48
N ILE A 7 11.70 -25.85 31.25
CA ILE A 7 10.83 -26.03 30.08
C ILE A 7 9.66 -25.03 30.10
N ILE A 8 9.03 -24.81 31.26
CA ILE A 8 7.94 -23.83 31.40
C ILE A 8 8.44 -22.42 31.09
N ILE A 9 9.59 -22.04 31.65
CA ILE A 9 10.19 -20.71 31.41
C ILE A 9 10.51 -20.52 29.93
N LEU A 10 11.14 -21.51 29.29
CA LEU A 10 11.46 -21.46 27.86
C LEU A 10 10.21 -21.37 26.99
N SER A 11 9.14 -22.09 27.35
CA SER A 11 7.88 -22.07 26.61
C SER A 11 7.21 -20.69 26.70
N VAL A 12 7.21 -20.07 27.88
CA VAL A 12 6.70 -18.70 28.07
C VAL A 12 7.53 -17.70 27.28
N LEU A 13 8.85 -17.84 27.29
CA LEU A 13 9.76 -16.99 26.52
C LEU A 13 9.51 -17.11 25.01
N LEU A 14 9.28 -18.32 24.51
CA LEU A 14 8.96 -18.56 23.10
C LEU A 14 7.66 -17.86 22.69
N VAL A 15 6.63 -17.92 23.54
CA VAL A 15 5.35 -17.23 23.29
C VAL A 15 5.56 -15.72 23.23
N ILE A 16 6.32 -15.15 24.18
CA ILE A 16 6.60 -13.70 24.21
C ILE A 16 7.35 -13.27 22.94
N VAL A 17 8.39 -14.00 22.53
CA VAL A 17 9.15 -13.70 21.31
C VAL A 17 8.25 -13.79 20.07
N SER A 18 7.37 -14.78 20.01
CA SER A 18 6.43 -14.94 18.89
C SER A 18 5.44 -13.77 18.80
N VAL A 19 4.91 -13.30 19.93
CA VAL A 19 4.01 -12.14 19.98
C VAL A 19 4.73 -10.88 19.51
N ILE A 20 5.96 -10.64 19.97
CA ILE A 20 6.74 -9.47 19.55
C ILE A 20 7.03 -9.51 18.05
N ALA A 21 7.43 -10.67 17.51
CA ALA A 21 7.69 -10.83 16.08
C ALA A 21 6.44 -10.55 15.23
N ILE A 22 5.27 -11.04 15.67
CA ILE A 22 3.99 -10.76 14.99
C ILE A 22 3.69 -9.26 15.02
N MET A 23 3.85 -8.59 16.17
CA MET A 23 3.62 -7.15 16.28
C MET A 23 4.53 -6.35 15.35
N GLN A 24 5.83 -6.64 15.32
CA GLN A 24 6.78 -5.97 14.44
C GLN A 24 6.48 -6.20 12.96
N TYR A 25 6.04 -7.41 12.60
CA TYR A 25 5.60 -7.72 11.24
C TYR A 25 4.38 -6.88 10.86
N TYR A 26 3.38 -6.80 11.74
CA TYR A 26 2.17 -5.99 11.50
C TYR A 26 2.47 -4.50 11.38
N GLU A 27 3.33 -3.96 12.23
CA GLU A 27 3.75 -2.55 12.15
C GLU A 27 4.51 -2.29 10.86
N SER A 28 5.53 -3.09 10.54
CA SER A 28 6.31 -2.92 9.30
C SER A 28 5.44 -3.05 8.05
N TYR A 29 4.50 -4.01 8.07
CA TYR A 29 3.56 -4.19 6.97
C TYR A 29 2.63 -2.99 6.84
N ARG A 30 1.97 -2.53 7.92
CA ARG A 30 1.06 -1.36 7.84
C ARG A 30 1.80 -0.08 7.48
N VAL A 31 2.97 0.18 8.06
CA VAL A 31 3.73 1.41 7.82
C VAL A 31 4.22 1.43 6.37
N GLY A 32 4.81 0.34 5.87
CA GLY A 32 5.22 0.23 4.47
C GLY A 32 4.05 0.31 3.48
N ASP A 33 2.87 -0.22 3.85
CA ASP A 33 1.64 -0.12 3.04
C ASP A 33 1.17 1.32 2.90
N VAL A 34 1.20 2.08 4.01
CA VAL A 34 0.76 3.48 4.06
C VAL A 34 1.72 4.36 3.28
N GLU A 35 3.02 4.25 3.52
CA GLU A 35 4.06 5.00 2.81
C GLU A 35 3.99 4.74 1.30
N THR A 36 3.89 3.46 0.90
CA THR A 36 3.71 3.11 -0.51
C THR A 36 2.44 3.73 -1.09
N ARG A 37 1.33 3.71 -0.36
CA ARG A 37 0.07 4.30 -0.83
C ARG A 37 0.18 5.81 -1.04
N GLU A 38 0.85 6.50 -0.14
CA GLU A 38 1.04 7.96 -0.19
C GLU A 38 1.98 8.37 -1.32
N GLU A 39 3.06 7.64 -1.54
CA GLU A 39 3.98 7.87 -2.66
C GLU A 39 3.26 7.70 -4.00
N LEU A 40 2.49 6.63 -4.16
CA LEU A 40 1.74 6.34 -5.38
C LEU A 40 0.65 7.38 -5.65
N LEU A 41 -0.04 7.83 -4.60
CA LEU A 41 -1.02 8.91 -4.72
C LEU A 41 -0.35 10.22 -5.12
N THR A 42 0.79 10.55 -4.52
CA THR A 42 1.56 11.76 -4.83
C THR A 42 2.00 11.78 -6.29
N GLU A 43 2.54 10.66 -6.78
CA GLU A 43 2.96 10.53 -8.18
C GLU A 43 1.77 10.65 -9.15
N ALA A 44 0.65 9.98 -8.84
CA ALA A 44 -0.56 10.10 -9.65
C ALA A 44 -1.10 11.55 -9.67
N MET A 45 -1.11 12.23 -8.51
CA MET A 45 -1.50 13.64 -8.41
C MET A 45 -0.58 14.56 -9.21
N TRP A 46 0.72 14.28 -9.18
CA TRP A 46 1.71 15.02 -9.98
C TRP A 46 1.41 14.88 -11.48
N GLN A 47 1.17 13.66 -11.96
CA GLN A 47 0.78 13.44 -13.37
C GLN A 47 -0.54 14.11 -13.73
N ILE A 48 -1.56 13.98 -12.89
CA ILE A 48 -2.86 14.62 -13.11
C ILE A 48 -2.70 16.14 -13.21
N SER A 49 -1.88 16.76 -12.34
CA SER A 49 -1.64 18.21 -12.37
C SER A 49 -0.88 18.70 -13.61
N HIS A 50 -0.16 17.82 -14.29
CA HIS A 50 0.58 18.11 -15.52
C HIS A 50 -0.13 17.61 -16.79
N ASP A 51 -1.27 16.93 -16.66
CA ASP A 51 -2.09 16.49 -17.78
C ASP A 51 -3.09 17.60 -18.15
N PRO A 52 -2.88 18.33 -19.27
CA PRO A 52 -3.75 19.44 -19.66
C PRO A 52 -5.17 18.99 -20.05
N SER A 53 -5.41 17.68 -20.22
CA SER A 53 -6.76 17.15 -20.48
C SER A 53 -7.61 17.04 -19.21
N LEU A 54 -6.97 16.98 -18.04
CA LEU A 54 -7.58 16.73 -16.74
C LEU A 54 -7.64 18.01 -15.90
N ASP A 55 -8.73 18.74 -16.07
CA ASP A 55 -8.99 19.91 -15.23
C ASP A 55 -9.55 19.47 -13.86
N LYS A 56 -9.12 20.12 -12.78
CA LYS A 56 -9.53 19.76 -11.40
C LYS A 56 -11.04 19.81 -11.23
N GLU A 57 -11.71 20.70 -11.95
CA GLU A 57 -13.17 20.87 -11.90
C GLU A 57 -13.94 19.68 -12.49
N LYS A 58 -13.30 18.90 -13.37
CA LYS A 58 -13.88 17.69 -13.99
C LYS A 58 -13.75 16.46 -13.10
N ILE A 59 -12.83 16.50 -12.13
CA ILE A 59 -12.57 15.40 -11.22
C ILE A 59 -13.66 15.38 -10.13
N GLU A 60 -14.27 14.22 -9.93
CA GLU A 60 -15.21 13.98 -8.85
C GLU A 60 -14.50 13.36 -7.64
N THR A 61 -13.69 12.31 -7.86
CA THR A 61 -13.02 11.59 -6.77
C THR A 61 -11.71 10.96 -7.25
N ILE A 62 -10.71 10.94 -6.37
CA ILE A 62 -9.45 10.23 -6.57
C ILE A 62 -9.30 9.22 -5.43
N LYS A 63 -9.08 7.95 -5.78
CA LYS A 63 -8.96 6.87 -4.79
C LYS A 63 -7.87 5.88 -5.17
N VAL A 64 -7.18 5.37 -4.16
CA VAL A 64 -6.22 4.28 -4.33
C VAL A 64 -6.93 2.95 -4.15
N LEU A 65 -6.84 2.09 -5.16
CA LEU A 65 -7.37 0.73 -5.17
C LEU A 65 -6.23 -0.24 -4.94
N LYS A 66 -6.38 -1.11 -3.94
CA LYS A 66 -5.46 -2.21 -3.67
C LYS A 66 -6.05 -3.51 -4.20
N SER A 67 -5.35 -4.16 -5.10
CA SER A 67 -5.62 -5.52 -5.55
C SER A 67 -5.25 -6.53 -4.48
N TYR A 68 -6.03 -7.62 -4.40
CA TYR A 68 -5.70 -8.76 -3.54
C TYR A 68 -4.51 -9.56 -4.07
N ALA A 69 -4.23 -9.46 -5.38
CA ALA A 69 -3.14 -10.16 -6.05
C ALA A 69 -2.01 -9.19 -6.43
N GLY A 70 -0.76 -9.67 -6.33
CA GLY A 70 0.46 -8.95 -6.68
C GLY A 70 1.25 -8.44 -5.46
N VAL A 71 2.41 -7.85 -5.75
CA VAL A 71 3.27 -7.20 -4.74
C VAL A 71 3.29 -5.69 -4.97
N PRO A 72 3.49 -4.86 -3.93
CA PRO A 72 3.69 -3.43 -4.11
C PRO A 72 4.86 -3.13 -5.06
N PRO A 73 4.79 -2.07 -5.89
CA PRO A 73 3.64 -1.18 -6.12
C PRO A 73 2.60 -1.72 -7.10
N PHE A 74 2.83 -2.87 -7.75
CA PHE A 74 2.01 -3.44 -8.82
C PHE A 74 0.61 -3.88 -8.39
N ASN A 75 0.42 -4.15 -7.09
CA ASN A 75 -0.90 -4.45 -6.53
C ASN A 75 -1.72 -3.20 -6.20
N TYR A 76 -1.24 -2.00 -6.50
CA TYR A 76 -1.99 -0.76 -6.36
C TYR A 76 -2.39 -0.20 -7.72
N SER A 77 -3.48 0.54 -7.76
CA SER A 77 -3.83 1.46 -8.85
C SER A 77 -4.46 2.72 -8.26
N VAL A 78 -4.30 3.87 -8.90
CA VAL A 78 -5.06 5.08 -8.59
C VAL A 78 -6.18 5.22 -9.61
N ALA A 79 -7.42 5.27 -9.12
CA ALA A 79 -8.58 5.54 -9.96
C ALA A 79 -9.01 7.00 -9.78
N VAL A 80 -9.16 7.70 -10.91
CA VAL A 80 -9.71 9.04 -10.99
C VAL A 80 -11.10 8.93 -11.63
N ASP A 81 -12.12 9.19 -10.83
CA ASP A 81 -13.51 9.26 -11.28
C ASP A 81 -13.81 10.69 -11.72
N LEU A 82 -14.28 10.85 -12.96
CA LEU A 82 -14.68 12.12 -13.54
C LEU A 82 -16.20 12.30 -13.44
N LYS A 83 -16.64 13.56 -13.36
CA LYS A 83 -18.06 13.91 -13.25
C LYS A 83 -18.92 13.48 -14.45
N ASN A 84 -18.29 13.20 -15.59
CA ASN A 84 -18.96 12.68 -16.79
C ASN A 84 -19.19 11.15 -16.73
N GLY A 85 -18.77 10.47 -15.66
CA GLY A 85 -18.88 9.03 -15.48
C GLY A 85 -17.69 8.23 -16.03
N GLU A 86 -16.71 8.89 -16.65
CA GLU A 86 -15.47 8.23 -17.07
C GLU A 86 -14.56 7.97 -15.86
N ARG A 87 -13.82 6.86 -15.92
CA ARG A 87 -12.82 6.50 -14.93
C ARG A 87 -11.49 6.34 -15.63
N ILE A 88 -10.49 7.06 -15.14
CA ILE A 88 -9.10 6.90 -15.57
C ILE A 88 -8.38 6.10 -14.51
N ARG A 89 -7.68 5.04 -14.91
CA ARG A 89 -6.86 4.23 -14.02
C ARG A 89 -5.39 4.46 -14.30
N TYR A 90 -4.67 4.80 -13.25
CA TYR A 90 -3.22 4.89 -13.22
C TYR A 90 -2.67 3.63 -12.53
N SER A 91 -1.85 2.87 -13.24
CA SER A 91 -1.20 1.65 -12.76
C SER A 91 0.31 1.73 -12.99
N TRP A 92 1.11 0.97 -12.24
CA TRP A 92 2.57 1.08 -12.31
C TRP A 92 3.17 -0.12 -13.03
N GLY A 93 3.91 0.16 -14.12
CA GLY A 93 4.65 -0.85 -14.88
C GLY A 93 6.10 -1.05 -14.42
N ASP A 94 6.59 -0.24 -13.48
CA ASP A 94 7.96 -0.29 -12.96
C ASP A 94 7.96 -0.14 -11.43
N VAL A 95 8.87 -0.86 -10.77
CA VAL A 95 9.19 -0.77 -9.34
C VAL A 95 9.57 0.67 -8.95
N GLN A 96 10.18 1.43 -9.87
CA GLN A 96 10.52 2.84 -9.63
C GLN A 96 9.31 3.79 -9.68
N LYS A 97 8.09 3.30 -9.94
CA LYS A 97 6.84 4.08 -9.91
C LYS A 97 6.76 5.20 -10.95
N LYS A 98 7.71 5.27 -11.89
CA LYS A 98 7.84 6.34 -12.91
C LYS A 98 7.01 6.10 -14.17
N ARG A 99 6.68 4.84 -14.48
CA ARG A 99 5.86 4.49 -15.63
C ARG A 99 4.45 4.23 -15.15
N VAL A 100 3.59 5.20 -15.42
CA VAL A 100 2.18 5.13 -15.07
C VAL A 100 1.39 4.88 -16.34
N ASP A 101 0.78 3.70 -16.43
CA ASP A 101 -0.05 3.34 -17.58
C ASP A 101 -1.48 3.82 -17.32
N LYS A 102 -2.02 4.57 -18.29
CA LYS A 102 -3.36 5.16 -18.29
C LYS A 102 -4.30 4.22 -19.03
N GLU A 103 -5.20 3.57 -18.29
CA GLU A 103 -6.33 2.77 -18.82
C GLU A 103 -7.66 3.51 -18.67
#